data_AF-A0A9D1YRC0-F1
#
_entry.id   AF-A0A9D1YRC0-F1
#
_cell.length_a   1.000
_cell.length_b   1.000
_cell.length_c   1.000
_cell.angle_alpha   90.00
_cell.angle_beta   90.00
_cell.angle_gamma   90.00
#
_symmetry.space_group_name_H-M   'P 1'
#
loop_
_entity.id
_entity.type
_entity.pdbx_description
1 polymer ?
#
loop_
_entity_poly.entity_id
_entity_poly.type
_entity_poly.pdbx_seq_one_letter_code
_entity_poly.pdbx_strand_id
1 'polypeptide(L)'
;IREAVEQAVSECIREGILAEFLRSQRSEVVAMSIFEYDHEVEMKKLTDELRETIRAEEHERALAEARAEARAEVQAEAKAEGREEGRAEGQAEAKTHFLLLVLKLRGAVPEWLEERILGETDPELLEDWMKAAADSVSVENFLERTGLKESV
;
A
#
# COMPACT_ATOMS: atom_id res chain seq x y z
N ILE A 1 -3.89 2.74 -57.45
CA ILE A 1 -5.13 2.02 -57.08
C ILE A 1 -6.28 2.39 -58.01
N ARG A 2 -6.68 3.67 -58.11
CA ARG A 2 -7.74 4.14 -59.04
C ARG A 2 -7.60 3.61 -60.47
N GLU A 3 -6.45 3.80 -61.07
CA GLU A 3 -6.17 3.41 -62.46
C GLU A 3 -6.26 1.88 -62.66
N ALA A 4 -5.74 1.11 -61.70
CA ALA A 4 -5.81 -0.35 -61.71
C ALA A 4 -7.26 -0.87 -61.55
N VAL A 5 -8.07 -0.23 -60.70
CA VAL A 5 -9.48 -0.57 -60.49
C VAL A 5 -10.30 -0.24 -61.75
N GLU A 6 -10.08 0.91 -62.37
CA GLU A 6 -10.76 1.29 -63.61
C GLU A 6 -10.43 0.34 -64.77
N GLN A 7 -9.19 -0.11 -64.85
CA GLN A 7 -8.73 -1.05 -65.87
C GLN A 7 -9.37 -2.43 -65.67
N ALA A 8 -9.39 -2.96 -64.44
CA ALA A 8 -10.04 -4.22 -64.11
C ALA A 8 -11.56 -4.21 -64.41
N VAL A 9 -12.27 -3.14 -64.04
CA VAL A 9 -13.71 -2.98 -64.34
C VAL A 9 -13.96 -2.93 -65.85
N SER A 10 -13.07 -2.27 -66.59
CA SER A 10 -13.19 -2.17 -68.05
C SER A 10 -12.92 -3.52 -68.74
N GLU A 11 -12.03 -4.33 -68.17
CA GLU A 11 -11.75 -5.69 -68.63
C GLU A 11 -12.93 -6.64 -68.39
N CYS A 12 -13.55 -6.60 -67.22
CA CYS A 12 -14.75 -7.40 -66.93
C CYS A 12 -15.92 -7.06 -67.87
N ILE A 13 -16.13 -5.78 -68.19
CA ILE A 13 -17.15 -5.34 -69.15
C ILE A 13 -16.85 -5.88 -70.55
N ARG A 14 -15.57 -5.90 -70.96
CA ARG A 14 -15.11 -6.41 -72.26
C ARG A 14 -15.28 -7.93 -72.36
N GLU A 15 -15.04 -8.65 -71.28
CA GLU A 15 -15.17 -10.12 -71.20
C GLU A 15 -16.61 -10.59 -70.95
N GLY A 16 -17.56 -9.68 -70.77
CA GLY A 16 -18.97 -10.00 -70.57
C GLY A 16 -19.32 -10.40 -69.14
N ILE A 17 -18.39 -10.29 -68.20
CA ILE A 17 -18.59 -10.63 -66.79
C ILE A 17 -19.31 -9.48 -66.10
N LEU A 18 -20.55 -9.70 -65.63
CA LEU A 18 -21.38 -8.67 -64.97
C LEU A 18 -21.53 -7.38 -65.81
N ALA A 19 -21.42 -7.47 -67.14
CA ALA A 19 -21.22 -6.31 -68.00
C ALA A 19 -22.39 -5.32 -68.01
N GLU A 20 -23.64 -5.77 -67.88
CA GLU A 20 -24.81 -4.88 -67.76
C GLU A 20 -24.79 -4.11 -66.44
N PHE A 21 -24.51 -4.81 -65.33
CA PHE A 21 -24.40 -4.23 -63.99
C PHE A 21 -23.25 -3.21 -63.91
N LEU A 22 -22.05 -3.60 -64.37
CA LEU A 22 -20.87 -2.74 -64.34
C LEU A 22 -20.95 -1.55 -65.29
N ARG A 23 -21.69 -1.65 -66.41
CA ARG A 23 -21.95 -0.48 -67.28
C ARG A 23 -22.90 0.52 -66.61
N SER A 24 -23.94 0.03 -65.94
CA SER A 24 -24.92 0.88 -65.27
C SER A 24 -24.38 1.55 -64.01
N GLN A 25 -23.47 0.89 -63.29
CA GLN A 25 -22.97 1.35 -61.97
C GLN A 25 -21.45 1.55 -61.93
N ARG A 26 -20.82 1.81 -63.08
CA ARG A 26 -19.34 1.91 -63.22
C ARG A 26 -18.70 2.88 -62.22
N SER A 27 -19.26 4.08 -62.10
CA SER A 27 -18.72 5.12 -61.22
C SER A 27 -18.86 4.77 -59.75
N GLU A 28 -19.93 4.07 -59.37
CA GLU A 28 -20.21 3.65 -57.99
C GLU A 28 -19.30 2.48 -57.58
N VAL A 29 -19.15 1.46 -58.43
CA VAL A 29 -18.24 0.32 -58.18
C VAL A 29 -16.79 0.77 -58.08
N VAL A 30 -16.33 1.65 -58.99
CA VAL A 30 -14.97 2.21 -58.94
C VAL A 30 -14.78 3.06 -57.69
N ALA A 31 -15.76 3.89 -57.32
CA ALA A 31 -15.68 4.71 -56.11
C ALA A 31 -15.67 3.87 -54.84
N MET A 32 -16.54 2.87 -54.73
CA MET A 32 -16.62 1.93 -53.60
C MET A 32 -15.29 1.19 -53.44
N SER A 33 -14.76 0.58 -54.51
CA SER A 33 -13.49 -0.16 -54.47
C SER A 33 -12.24 0.70 -54.20
N ILE A 34 -12.30 2.02 -54.47
CA ILE A 34 -11.21 2.97 -54.12
C ILE A 34 -11.36 3.50 -52.69
N PHE A 35 -12.59 3.66 -52.21
CA PHE A 35 -12.89 4.21 -50.90
C PHE A 35 -12.78 3.16 -49.78
N GLU A 36 -13.03 1.89 -50.09
CA GLU A 36 -13.18 0.84 -49.08
C GLU A 36 -11.88 0.35 -48.43
N TYR A 37 -10.68 0.63 -48.97
CA TYR A 37 -9.47 0.01 -48.41
C TYR A 37 -8.19 0.85 -48.58
N ASP A 38 -7.95 1.79 -47.67
CA ASP A 38 -6.61 2.28 -47.36
C ASP A 38 -6.06 1.52 -46.15
N HIS A 39 -5.59 0.30 -46.42
CA HIS A 39 -5.07 -0.62 -45.42
C HIS A 39 -3.99 -0.01 -44.51
N GLU A 40 -3.18 0.90 -45.06
CA GLU A 40 -2.08 1.53 -44.32
C GLU A 40 -2.61 2.47 -43.23
N VAL A 41 -3.66 3.23 -43.56
CA VAL A 41 -4.32 4.14 -42.61
C VAL A 41 -5.02 3.33 -41.50
N GLU A 42 -5.72 2.24 -41.83
CA GLU A 42 -6.38 1.41 -40.83
C GLU A 42 -5.38 0.66 -39.93
N MET A 43 -4.32 0.09 -40.51
CA MET A 43 -3.26 -0.57 -39.72
C MET A 43 -2.54 0.42 -38.80
N LYS A 44 -2.39 1.67 -39.23
CA LYS A 44 -1.80 2.72 -38.40
C LYS A 44 -2.71 3.08 -37.23
N LYS A 45 -4.02 3.26 -37.45
CA LYS A 45 -4.99 3.49 -36.37
C LYS A 45 -4.95 2.39 -35.33
N LEU A 46 -4.99 1.13 -35.78
CA LEU A 46 -4.93 -0.03 -34.89
C LEU A 46 -3.63 -0.07 -34.08
N THR A 47 -2.50 0.31 -34.71
CA THR A 47 -1.20 0.39 -34.03
C THR A 47 -1.16 1.50 -32.98
N ASP A 48 -1.73 2.67 -33.29
CA ASP A 48 -1.76 3.80 -32.38
C ASP A 48 -2.71 3.53 -31.20
N GLU A 49 -3.88 2.93 -31.44
CA GLU A 49 -4.80 2.45 -30.40
C GLU A 49 -4.12 1.43 -29.48
N LEU A 50 -3.43 0.43 -30.04
CA LEU A 50 -2.71 -0.57 -29.25
C LEU A 50 -1.59 0.08 -28.40
N ARG A 51 -0.90 1.09 -28.92
CA ARG A 51 0.10 1.83 -28.14
C ARG A 51 -0.54 2.61 -27.00
N GLU A 52 -1.69 3.22 -27.23
CA GLU A 52 -2.42 3.94 -26.19
C GLU A 52 -2.92 2.98 -25.10
N THR A 53 -3.46 1.81 -25.46
CA THR A 53 -3.89 0.82 -24.47
C THR A 53 -2.72 0.29 -23.66
N ILE A 54 -1.59 -0.05 -24.29
CA ILE A 54 -0.38 -0.50 -23.58
C ILE A 54 0.09 0.57 -22.60
N ARG A 55 0.18 1.85 -23.02
CA ARG A 55 0.59 2.95 -22.13
C ARG A 55 -0.39 3.14 -20.97
N ALA A 56 -1.69 3.02 -21.22
CA ALA A 56 -2.70 3.14 -20.17
C ALA A 56 -2.56 2.01 -19.15
N GLU A 57 -2.39 0.76 -19.60
CA GLU A 57 -2.18 -0.39 -18.73
C GLU A 57 -0.87 -0.27 -17.94
N GLU A 58 0.22 0.17 -18.56
CA GLU A 58 1.50 0.40 -17.88
C GLU A 58 1.37 1.49 -16.80
N HIS A 59 0.69 2.59 -17.10
CA HIS A 59 0.45 3.66 -16.14
C HIS A 59 -0.44 3.19 -14.98
N GLU A 60 -1.47 2.39 -15.25
CA GLU A 60 -2.32 1.82 -14.22
C GLU A 60 -1.55 0.85 -13.32
N ARG A 61 -0.70 -0.01 -13.91
CA ARG A 61 0.19 -0.90 -13.16
C ARG A 61 1.15 -0.11 -12.27
N ALA A 62 1.82 0.90 -12.82
CA ALA A 62 2.73 1.75 -12.05
C ALA A 62 2.03 2.43 -10.87
N LEU A 63 0.80 2.92 -11.07
CA LEU A 63 0.00 3.52 -10.00
C LEU A 63 -0.43 2.48 -8.95
N ALA A 64 -0.77 1.27 -9.38
CA ALA A 64 -1.12 0.16 -8.49
C ALA A 64 0.07 -0.28 -7.64
N GLU A 65 1.25 -0.42 -8.24
CA GLU A 65 2.51 -0.74 -7.57
C GLU A 65 2.88 0.34 -6.56
N ALA A 66 2.89 1.61 -6.95
CA ALA A 66 3.18 2.72 -6.05
C ALA A 66 2.21 2.78 -4.85
N ARG A 67 0.91 2.48 -5.07
CA ARG A 67 -0.08 2.39 -3.98
C ARG A 67 0.16 1.19 -3.07
N ALA A 68 0.60 0.05 -3.63
CA ALA A 68 0.90 -1.14 -2.85
C ALA A 68 2.13 -0.93 -1.97
N GLU A 69 3.19 -0.33 -2.52
CA GLU A 69 4.40 0.04 -1.79
C GLU A 69 4.11 1.01 -0.65
N ALA A 70 3.39 2.10 -0.93
CA ALA A 70 3.00 3.07 0.11
C ALA A 70 2.19 2.43 1.25
N ARG A 71 1.28 1.49 0.93
CA ARG A 71 0.53 0.74 1.95
C ARG A 71 1.43 -0.20 2.75
N ALA A 72 2.38 -0.85 2.09
CA ALA A 72 3.31 -1.76 2.74
C ALA A 72 4.22 -1.02 3.72
N GLU A 73 4.71 0.16 3.33
CA GLU A 73 5.53 1.03 4.18
C GLU A 73 4.78 1.46 5.43
N VAL A 74 3.58 2.04 5.27
CA VAL A 74 2.74 2.46 6.41
C VAL A 74 2.41 1.28 7.34
N GLN A 75 2.12 0.10 6.79
CA GLN A 75 1.89 -1.09 7.61
C GLN A 75 3.15 -1.59 8.32
N ALA A 76 4.32 -1.47 7.72
CA ALA A 76 5.57 -1.87 8.31
C ALA A 76 5.93 -0.95 9.48
N GLU A 77 5.79 0.37 9.31
CA GLU A 77 5.99 1.36 10.36
C GLU A 77 5.02 1.13 11.53
N ALA A 78 3.71 1.03 11.26
CA ALA A 78 2.72 0.79 12.29
C ALA A 78 2.96 -0.51 13.07
N LYS A 79 3.44 -1.57 12.40
CA LYS A 79 3.82 -2.82 13.07
C LYS A 79 5.11 -2.70 13.86
N ALA A 80 6.06 -1.88 13.44
CA ALA A 80 7.29 -1.65 14.17
C ALA A 80 7.00 -0.85 15.44
N GLU A 81 6.28 0.25 15.33
CA GLU A 81 5.86 1.10 16.45
C GLU A 81 5.05 0.31 17.48
N GLY A 82 4.01 -0.41 17.06
CA GLY A 82 3.21 -1.22 17.98
C GLY A 82 3.99 -2.37 18.65
N ARG A 83 5.07 -2.86 18.03
CA ARG A 83 5.96 -3.85 18.68
C ARG A 83 6.88 -3.22 19.70
N GLU A 84 7.38 -2.01 19.43
CA GLU A 84 8.21 -1.27 20.38
C GLU A 84 7.39 -0.85 21.60
N GLU A 85 6.19 -0.31 21.38
CA GLU A 85 5.23 0.06 22.44
C GLU A 85 4.88 -1.16 23.30
N GLY A 86 4.41 -2.25 22.68
CA GLY A 86 4.07 -3.47 23.43
C GLY A 86 5.26 -4.12 24.16
N ARG A 87 6.49 -3.93 23.65
CA ARG A 87 7.70 -4.38 24.35
C ARG A 87 8.03 -3.48 25.55
N ALA A 88 7.87 -2.17 25.40
CA ALA A 88 8.09 -1.21 26.49
C ALA A 88 7.06 -1.43 27.62
N GLU A 89 5.78 -1.57 27.27
CA GLU A 89 4.71 -1.90 28.23
C GLU A 89 5.00 -3.22 28.96
N GLY A 90 5.33 -4.30 28.23
CA GLY A 90 5.66 -5.58 28.85
C GLY A 90 6.92 -5.54 29.74
N GLN A 91 7.89 -4.66 29.43
CA GLN A 91 9.04 -4.43 30.30
C GLN A 91 8.66 -3.65 31.56
N ALA A 92 7.81 -2.63 31.44
CA ALA A 92 7.30 -1.87 32.58
C ALA A 92 6.52 -2.78 33.54
N GLU A 93 5.57 -3.59 33.02
CA GLU A 93 4.83 -4.58 33.81
C GLU A 93 5.74 -5.59 34.52
N ALA A 94 6.78 -6.09 33.84
CA ALA A 94 7.74 -6.99 34.47
C ALA A 94 8.54 -6.30 35.59
N LYS A 95 8.95 -5.04 35.39
CA LYS A 95 9.67 -4.23 36.39
C LYS A 95 8.79 -3.94 37.60
N THR A 96 7.52 -3.55 37.40
CA THR A 96 6.57 -3.28 38.50
C THR A 96 6.32 -4.53 39.34
N HIS A 97 6.06 -5.67 38.70
CA HIS A 97 5.85 -6.93 39.40
C HIS A 97 7.08 -7.37 40.20
N PHE A 98 8.28 -7.22 39.64
CA PHE A 98 9.52 -7.52 40.34
C PHE A 98 9.74 -6.59 41.55
N LEU A 99 9.54 -5.29 41.35
CA LEU A 99 9.65 -4.29 42.41
C LEU A 99 8.70 -4.61 43.57
N LEU A 100 7.43 -4.92 43.28
CA LEU A 100 6.44 -5.30 44.30
C LEU A 100 6.82 -6.59 45.03
N LEU A 101 7.34 -7.60 44.31
CA LEU A 101 7.82 -8.83 44.94
C LEU A 101 8.93 -8.52 45.96
N VAL A 102 9.91 -7.72 45.57
CA VAL A 102 11.04 -7.33 46.42
C VAL A 102 10.55 -6.53 47.64
N LEU A 103 9.61 -5.59 47.47
CA LEU A 103 9.07 -4.81 48.58
C LEU A 103 8.25 -5.67 49.54
N LYS A 104 7.43 -6.60 49.03
CA LYS A 104 6.63 -7.54 49.84
C LYS A 104 7.49 -8.48 50.68
N LEU A 105 8.69 -8.83 50.22
CA LEU A 105 9.65 -9.60 51.00
C LEU A 105 10.25 -8.80 52.17
N ARG A 106 10.21 -7.47 52.13
CA ARG A 106 10.80 -6.58 53.14
C ARG A 106 9.82 -5.98 54.12
N GLY A 107 8.52 -6.11 53.87
CA GLY A 107 7.49 -5.61 54.76
C GLY A 107 6.12 -5.55 54.10
N ALA A 108 5.14 -5.06 54.84
CA ALA A 108 3.82 -4.78 54.30
C ALA A 108 3.91 -3.57 53.36
N VAL A 109 3.46 -3.75 52.12
CA VAL A 109 3.38 -2.67 51.13
C VAL A 109 2.00 -2.01 51.25
N PRO A 110 1.92 -0.69 51.51
CA PRO A 110 0.64 0.02 51.53
C PRO A 110 -0.08 -0.04 50.19
N GLU A 111 -1.41 -0.08 50.20
CA GLU A 111 -2.25 -0.20 49.00
C GLU A 111 -1.99 0.95 48.00
N TRP A 112 -1.91 2.19 48.47
CA TRP A 112 -1.60 3.35 47.62
C TRP A 112 -0.25 3.23 46.90
N LEU A 113 0.72 2.56 47.53
CA LEU A 113 2.06 2.35 46.95
C LEU A 113 2.01 1.24 45.89
N GLU A 114 1.22 0.19 46.11
CA GLU A 114 0.97 -0.83 45.09
C GLU A 114 0.32 -0.22 43.85
N GLU A 115 -0.73 0.59 44.02
CA GLU A 115 -1.41 1.28 42.92
C GLU A 115 -0.48 2.24 42.17
N ARG A 116 0.33 3.03 42.91
CA ARG A 116 1.27 3.97 42.30
C ARG A 116 2.33 3.29 41.45
N ILE A 117 2.83 2.12 41.91
CA ILE A 117 3.83 1.33 41.19
C ILE A 117 3.19 0.65 39.97
N LEU A 118 2.01 0.04 40.10
CA LEU A 118 1.32 -0.62 38.98
C LEU A 118 0.89 0.36 37.89
N GLY A 119 0.57 1.60 38.25
CA GLY A 119 0.25 2.67 37.31
C GLY A 119 1.44 3.37 36.67
N GLU A 120 2.68 3.01 37.03
CA GLU A 120 3.87 3.64 36.47
C GLU A 120 4.28 3.00 35.15
N THR A 121 4.43 3.85 34.12
CA THR A 121 4.79 3.43 32.76
C THR A 121 6.19 3.89 32.37
N ASP A 122 6.81 4.81 33.13
CA ASP A 122 8.17 5.28 32.87
C ASP A 122 9.21 4.20 33.23
N PRO A 123 9.93 3.64 32.24
CA PRO A 123 10.88 2.56 32.48
C PRO A 123 12.14 3.01 33.24
N GLU A 124 12.51 4.29 33.16
CA GLU A 124 13.68 4.83 33.87
C GLU A 124 13.35 5.00 35.35
N LEU A 125 12.19 5.58 35.65
CA LEU A 125 11.72 5.73 37.02
C LEU A 125 11.52 4.37 37.72
N LEU A 126 10.95 3.39 37.02
CA LEU A 126 10.84 2.02 37.53
C LEU A 126 12.19 1.38 37.81
N GLU A 127 13.19 1.64 36.98
CA GLU A 127 14.54 1.13 37.20
C GLU A 127 15.21 1.76 38.43
N ASP A 128 15.03 3.06 38.62
CA ASP A 128 15.53 3.77 39.79
C ASP A 128 14.84 3.30 41.07
N TRP A 129 13.53 3.06 41.02
CA TRP A 129 12.81 2.43 42.13
C TRP A 129 13.26 0.99 42.36
N MET A 130 13.56 0.21 41.33
CA MET A 130 14.14 -1.12 41.51
C MET A 130 15.51 -1.09 42.18
N LYS A 131 16.38 -0.14 41.81
CA LYS A 131 17.69 0.06 42.46
C LYS A 131 17.53 0.50 43.91
N ALA A 132 16.67 1.50 44.14
CA ALA A 132 16.35 1.97 45.48
C ALA A 132 15.79 0.84 46.34
N ALA A 133 14.87 0.04 45.79
CA ALA A 133 14.37 -1.13 46.45
C ALA A 133 15.51 -2.10 46.73
N ALA A 134 16.33 -2.51 45.76
CA ALA A 134 17.45 -3.44 45.99
C ALA A 134 18.35 -3.04 47.18
N ASP A 135 18.61 -1.75 47.37
CA ASP A 135 19.41 -1.20 48.48
C ASP A 135 18.65 -1.00 49.79
N SER A 136 17.31 -1.07 49.76
CA SER A 136 16.47 -0.82 50.93
C SER A 136 16.38 -2.06 51.81
N VAL A 137 16.30 -1.88 53.13
CA VAL A 137 16.17 -2.99 54.09
C VAL A 137 14.72 -3.18 54.57
N SER A 138 13.89 -2.16 54.43
CA SER A 138 12.45 -2.18 54.71
C SER A 138 11.68 -1.30 53.71
N VAL A 139 10.35 -1.38 53.73
CA VAL A 139 9.48 -0.53 52.88
C VAL A 139 9.59 0.95 53.28
N GLU A 140 9.73 1.25 54.56
CA GLU A 140 9.91 2.62 55.06
C GLU A 140 11.22 3.23 54.55
N ASN A 141 12.32 2.46 54.58
CA ASN A 141 13.60 2.92 54.05
C ASN A 141 13.54 3.18 52.54
N PHE A 142 12.78 2.38 51.80
CA PHE A 142 12.52 2.61 50.38
C PHE A 142 11.76 3.93 50.14
N LEU A 143 10.73 4.20 50.93
CA LEU A 143 9.94 5.44 50.83
C LEU A 143 10.78 6.68 51.16
N GLU A 144 11.65 6.61 52.17
CA GLU A 144 12.58 7.69 52.50
C GLU A 144 13.55 8.00 51.36
N ARG A 145 14.06 6.96 50.67
CA ARG A 145 15.01 7.11 49.56
C ARG A 145 14.36 7.63 48.29
N THR A 146 13.15 7.17 47.99
CA THR A 146 12.42 7.56 46.77
C THR A 146 11.63 8.84 46.93
N GLY A 147 11.38 9.27 48.18
CA GLY A 147 10.56 10.45 48.48
C GLY A 147 9.07 10.25 48.18
N LEU A 148 8.64 9.02 47.89
CA LEU A 148 7.25 8.68 47.61
C LEU A 148 6.40 8.90 48.87
N LYS A 149 5.26 9.57 48.69
CA LYS A 149 4.31 9.85 49.75
C LYS A 149 2.91 9.62 49.20
N GLU A 150 2.01 9.22 50.09
CA GLU A 150 0.59 9.17 49.79
C GLU A 150 0.13 10.55 49.34
N SER A 151 -0.46 10.63 48.15
CA SER A 151 -1.12 11.84 47.67
C SER A 151 -2.40 12.04 48.47
N VAL A 152 -2.39 13.03 49.37
CA VAL A 152 -3.57 13.49 50.14
C VAL A 152 -4.59 14.14 49.23
#